data_AF-A0A8T1TVI9-F1
#
_entry.id   AF-A0A8T1TVI9-F1
#
_cell.length_a   1.000
_cell.length_b   1.000
_cell.length_c   1.000
_cell.angle_alpha   90.00
_cell.angle_beta   90.00
_cell.angle_gamma   90.00
#
_symmetry.space_group_name_H-M   'P 1'
#
loop_
_entity.id
_entity.type
_entity.pdbx_description
1 polymer ?
#
loop_
_entity_poly.entity_id
_entity_poly.type
_entity_poly.pdbx_seq_one_letter_code
_entity_poly.pdbx_strand_id
1 'polypeptide(L)' 'MCDKTLCDLFGEMYATMEIKKDVASCGVIVLMFFECFIRGINLPPKPSPTLLRFLRLRYLLKCIP' A
#
# COMPACT_ATOMS: atom_id res chain seq x y z
N MET A 1 -16.26 -8.85 8.53
CA MET A 1 -16.78 -7.46 8.47
C MET A 1 -15.84 -6.49 7.72
N CYS A 2 -14.60 -6.89 7.38
CA CYS A 2 -13.63 -6.03 6.68
C CYS A 2 -13.82 -6.01 5.15
N ASP A 3 -14.05 -7.19 4.54
CA ASP A 3 -14.05 -7.35 3.08
C ASP A 3 -15.16 -6.58 2.35
N LYS A 4 -16.36 -6.51 2.94
CA LYS A 4 -17.50 -5.81 2.34
C LYS A 4 -17.26 -4.30 2.27
N THR A 5 -16.75 -3.72 3.36
CA THR A 5 -16.38 -2.31 3.44
C THR A 5 -15.22 -1.96 2.50
N LEU A 6 -14.24 -2.84 2.36
CA LEU A 6 -13.13 -2.64 1.42
C LEU A 6 -13.59 -2.72 -0.04
N CYS A 7 -14.50 -3.64 -0.36
CA CYS A 7 -15.10 -3.72 -1.69
C CYS A 7 -15.92 -2.45 -2.01
N ASP A 8 -16.72 -1.96 -1.06
CA ASP A 8 -17.51 -0.73 -1.22
C ASP A 8 -16.64 0.52 -1.41
N LEU A 9 -15.46 0.58 -0.79
CA LEU A 9 -14.53 1.72 -0.88
C LEU A 9 -13.66 1.70 -2.14
N PHE A 10 -13.22 0.53 -2.58
CA PHE A 10 -12.19 0.40 -3.64
C PHE A 10 -12.71 -0.23 -4.93
N GLY A 11 -13.98 -0.66 -4.99
CA GLY A 11 -14.64 -1.17 -6.20
C GLY A 11 -13.86 -2.31 -6.86
N GLU A 12 -13.71 -2.26 -8.18
CA GLU A 12 -12.97 -3.28 -8.95
C GLU A 12 -11.50 -3.41 -8.53
N MET A 13 -10.92 -2.38 -7.92
CA MET A 13 -9.54 -2.39 -7.43
C MET A 13 -9.37 -3.37 -6.26
N TYR A 14 -10.42 -3.62 -5.49
CA TYR A 14 -10.42 -4.63 -4.42
C TYR A 14 -10.04 -6.02 -4.93
N ALA A 15 -10.49 -6.41 -6.13
CA ALA A 15 -10.18 -7.72 -6.72
C ALA A 15 -8.67 -7.91 -7.00
N THR A 16 -7.91 -6.82 -7.08
CA THR A 16 -6.45 -6.84 -7.25
C THR A 16 -5.67 -6.73 -5.94
N MET A 17 -6.35 -6.44 -4.83
CA MET A 17 -5.74 -6.35 -3.51
C MET A 17 -5.68 -7.75 -2.87
N GLU A 18 -4.56 -8.47 -3.03
CA GLU A 18 -4.28 -9.62 -2.16
C GLU A 18 -4.27 -9.14 -0.69
N ILE A 19 -5.27 -9.55 0.10
CA ILE A 19 -5.30 -9.28 1.54
C ILE A 19 -4.17 -10.09 2.20
N LYS A 20 -2.98 -9.48 2.30
CA LYS A 20 -1.85 -10.04 3.06
C LYS A 20 -2.09 -9.83 4.54
N LYS A 21 -1.84 -10.88 5.34
CA LYS A 21 -2.00 -10.93 6.81
C LYS A 21 -1.21 -9.86 7.60
N ASP A 22 -0.36 -9.07 6.94
CA ASP A 22 0.41 -7.99 7.57
C ASP A 22 -0.38 -6.68 7.59
N VAL A 23 -1.33 -6.59 8.54
CA VAL A 23 -2.22 -5.43 8.72
C VAL A 23 -1.42 -4.15 9.04
N ALA A 24 -0.25 -4.27 9.68
CA ALA A 24 0.57 -3.12 10.03
C ALA A 24 1.20 -2.43 8.81
N SER A 25 1.27 -3.11 7.65
CA SER A 25 1.91 -2.60 6.43
C SER A 25 0.91 -2.06 5.40
N CYS A 26 -0.40 -2.16 5.64
CA CYS A 26 -1.42 -1.79 4.65
C CYS A 26 -1.31 -0.34 4.17
N GLY A 27 -1.15 0.63 5.08
CA GLY A 27 -1.02 2.03 4.73
C GLY A 27 0.22 2.32 3.88
N VAL A 28 1.34 1.65 4.16
CA VAL A 28 2.59 1.79 3.40
C VAL A 28 2.42 1.25 1.98
N ILE A 29 1.72 0.13 1.82
CA ILE A 29 1.43 -0.45 0.51
C ILE A 29 0.51 0.46 -0.30
N VAL A 30 -0.51 1.07 0.32
CA VAL A 30 -1.39 2.04 -0.35
C VAL A 30 -0.61 3.27 -0.83
N LEU A 31 0.27 3.82 0.02
CA LEU A 31 1.12 4.95 -0.36
C LEU A 31 2.08 4.59 -1.50
N MET A 32 2.68 3.39 -1.45
CA MET A 32 3.53 2.87 -2.52
C MET A 32 2.75 2.70 -3.83
N PHE A 33 1.51 2.22 -3.76
CA PHE A 33 0.61 2.09 -4.92
C PHE A 33 0.39 3.44 -5.60
N PHE A 34 -0.01 4.48 -4.85
CA PHE A 34 -0.22 5.79 -5.43
C PHE A 34 1.06 6.41 -5.99
N GLU A 35 2.21 6.27 -5.31
CA GLU A 35 3.49 6.75 -5.83
C GLU A 35 3.87 6.05 -7.15
N CYS A 36 3.67 4.73 -7.25
CA CYS A 36 3.90 3.97 -8.48
C CYS A 36 2.94 4.39 -9.59
N PHE A 37 1.65 4.48 -9.31
CA PHE A 37 0.61 4.86 -10.27
C PHE A 37 0.85 6.26 -10.86
N ILE A 38 1.08 7.27 -10.02
CA ILE A 38 1.31 8.65 -10.45
C ILE A 38 2.59 8.76 -11.30
N ARG A 39 3.60 7.93 -11.03
CA ARG A 39 4.90 7.95 -11.73
C ARG A 39 4.94 7.03 -12.95
N GLY A 40 3.87 6.28 -13.26
CA GLY A 40 3.87 5.28 -14.32
C GLY A 40 4.86 4.13 -14.09
N ILE A 41 5.17 3.82 -12.83
CA ILE A 41 6.09 2.74 -12.44
C ILE A 41 5.27 1.49 -12.10
N ASN A 42 5.69 0.33 -12.59
CA ASN A 42 5.05 -0.94 -12.24
C ASN A 42 5.15 -1.22 -10.74
N LEU A 43 4.04 -1.60 -10.13
CA LEU A 43 4.00 -1.95 -8.72
C LEU A 43 4.78 -3.26 -8.49
N PRO A 44 5.74 -3.31 -7.54
CA PRO A 44 6.41 -4.55 -7.20
C PRO A 44 5.39 -5.55 -6.61
N PRO A 45 5.32 -6.79 -7.12
CA PRO A 45 4.27 -7.76 -6.74
C PRO A 45 4.36 -8.20 -5.27
N LYS A 46 5.57 -8.15 -4.70
CA LYS A 46 5.81 -8.45 -3.29
C LYS A 46 6.95 -7.59 -2.77
N PRO A 47 6.65 -6.45 -2.12
CA PRO A 47 7.69 -5.64 -1.49
C PRO A 47 8.37 -6.45 -0.38
N SER A 48 9.71 -6.39 -0.33
CA SER A 48 10.49 -7.05 0.72
C SER A 48 10.26 -6.36 2.07
N PRO A 49 10.44 -7.06 3.21
CA PRO A 49 10.34 -6.42 4.53
C PRO A 49 11.29 -5.23 4.70
N THR A 50 12.48 -5.29 4.11
CA THR A 50 13.46 -4.19 4.10
C THR A 50 12.93 -2.98 3.34
N LEU A 51 12.30 -3.20 2.17
CA LEU A 51 11.68 -2.12 1.39
C LEU A 51 10.53 -1.48 2.16
N LEU A 52 9.67 -2.28 2.82
CA LEU A 52 8.58 -1.76 3.65
C LEU A 52 9.09 -0.91 4.82
N ARG A 53 10.16 -1.33 5.50
CA ARG A 53 10.80 -0.53 6.57
C ARG A 53 11.37 0.78 6.03
N PHE A 54 12.04 0.75 4.88
CA PHE A 54 12.55 1.94 4.22
C PHE A 54 11.43 2.92 3.85
N LEU A 55 10.34 2.42 3.25
CA LEU A 55 9.19 3.25 2.87
C LEU A 55 8.51 3.88 4.09
N ARG A 56 8.36 3.15 5.19
CA ARG A 56 7.85 3.71 6.47
C ARG A 56 8.67 4.91 6.93
N LEU A 57 10.00 4.77 6.99
CA LEU A 57 10.89 5.85 7.39
C LEU A 57 10.80 7.03 6.41
N ARG A 58 10.81 6.76 5.11
CA ARG A 58 10.66 7.79 4.07
C ARG A 58 9.36 8.57 4.21
N TYR A 59 8.24 7.91 4.47
CA TYR A 59 6.96 8.58 4.65
C TYR A 59 6.90 9.36 5.97
N LEU A 60 7.44 8.83 7.06
CA LEU A 60 7.56 9.57 8.33
C LEU A 60 8.40 10.85 8.19
N LEU A 61 9.52 10.79 7.46
CA LEU A 61 10.37 11.95 7.21
C LEU A 61 9.66 13.06 6.42
N LYS A 62 8.71 12.70 5.55
CA LYS A 62 7.87 13.69 4.84
C LYS A 62 6.83 14.36 5.75
N CYS A 63 6.56 13.81 6.92
CA CYS A 63 5.63 14.36 7.90
C CYS A 63 6.31 15.29 8.93
N ILE A 64 7.64 15.41 8.88
CA ILE A 64 8.37 16.35 9.73
C ILE A 64 8.25 17.74 9.10
N PRO A 65 7.78 18.76 9.85
CA PRO A 65 7.62 20.13 9.36
C PRO A 65 8.92 20.76 8.85
#